data_AF-A0A3A9A503-F1
#
_entry.id   AF-A0A3A9A503-F1
#
_cell.length_a   1.000
_cell.length_b   1.000
_cell.length_c   1.000
_cell.angle_alpha   90.00
_cell.angle_beta   90.00
_cell.angle_gamma   90.00
#
_symmetry.space_group_name_H-M   'P 1'
#
loop_
_entity.id
_entity.type
_entity.pdbx_description
1 polymer ?
#
loop_
_entity_poly.entity_id
_entity_poly.type
_entity_poly.pdbx_seq_one_letter_code
_entity_poly.pdbx_strand_id
1 'polypeptide(L)'
;MCVNMQEFQTISEKIFKLEQKKAKKKKEMDTLEKEIKQLKSETSSYMKKRQKNELTVAGLTVLFTAYVSPRFDKDAFIAGEKDGEATYQKYLKNIPMEKVTVRLAKTQL
;
A
#
# COMPACT_ATOMS: atom_id res chain seq x y z
N MET A 1 -12.88 6.96 35.26
CA MET A 1 -13.50 8.26 34.93
C MET A 1 -12.65 9.33 35.60
N CYS A 2 -12.47 10.50 34.98
CA CYS A 2 -11.76 11.62 35.62
C CYS A 2 -12.51 12.00 36.90
N VAL A 3 -11.81 12.08 38.04
CA VAL A 3 -12.45 12.28 39.36
C VAL A 3 -12.61 13.77 39.66
N ASN A 4 -11.79 14.62 39.04
CA ASN A 4 -11.82 16.06 39.22
C ASN A 4 -11.45 16.82 37.92
N MET A 5 -11.67 18.14 37.94
CA MET A 5 -11.47 19.00 36.76
C MET A 5 -9.99 19.11 36.34
N GLN A 6 -9.06 19.03 37.29
CA GLN A 6 -7.61 19.09 37.00
C GLN A 6 -7.12 17.85 36.27
N GLU A 7 -7.60 16.66 36.66
CA GLU A 7 -7.35 15.40 35.95
C GLU A 7 -7.91 15.43 34.53
N PHE A 8 -9.14 15.93 34.37
CA PHE A 8 -9.76 16.08 33.05
C PHE A 8 -8.95 17.00 32.14
N GLN A 9 -8.50 18.15 32.64
CA GLN A 9 -7.64 19.07 31.89
C GLN A 9 -6.31 18.39 31.50
N THR A 10 -5.64 17.74 32.45
CA THR A 10 -4.36 17.05 32.20
C THR A 10 -4.49 15.95 31.16
N ILE A 11 -5.56 15.16 31.23
CA ILE A 11 -5.86 14.11 30.25
C ILE A 11 -6.15 14.72 28.88
N SER A 12 -6.93 15.79 28.81
CA SER A 12 -7.26 16.48 27.56
C SER A 12 -6.02 17.07 26.88
N GLU A 13 -5.13 17.72 27.64
CA GLU A 13 -3.85 18.23 27.12
C GLU A 13 -2.94 17.11 26.61
N LYS A 14 -2.90 15.96 27.31
CA LYS A 14 -2.15 14.79 26.86
C LYS A 14 -2.74 14.22 25.55
N ILE A 15 -4.06 14.11 25.44
CA ILE A 15 -4.74 13.67 24.21
C ILE A 15 -4.36 14.61 23.07
N PHE A 16 -4.51 15.92 23.24
CA PHE A 16 -4.19 16.90 22.21
C PHE A 16 -2.73 16.81 21.74
N LYS A 17 -1.77 16.68 22.67
CA LYS A 17 -0.35 16.50 22.34
C LYS A 17 -0.09 15.20 21.56
N LEU A 18 -0.76 14.11 21.93
CA LEU A 18 -0.66 12.82 21.23
C LEU A 18 -1.25 12.90 19.82
N GLU A 19 -2.39 13.57 19.64
CA GLU A 19 -3.00 13.78 18.32
C GLU A 19 -2.10 14.59 17.40
N GLN A 20 -1.49 15.67 17.90
CA GLN A 20 -0.51 16.44 17.13
C GLN A 20 0.70 15.60 16.74
N LYS A 21 1.24 14.78 17.66
CA LYS A 21 2.36 13.87 17.36
C LYS A 21 1.97 12.83 16.30
N LYS A 22 0.76 12.26 16.40
CA LYS A 22 0.22 11.32 15.42
C LYS A 22 0.06 11.96 14.05
N ALA A 23 -0.46 13.20 13.99
CA ALA A 23 -0.62 13.93 12.73
C ALA A 23 0.72 14.23 12.05
N LYS A 24 1.76 14.62 12.81
CA LYS A 24 3.12 14.83 12.27
C LYS A 24 3.71 13.54 11.70
N LYS A 25 3.68 12.45 12.46
CA LYS A 25 4.16 11.13 12.01
C LYS A 25 3.42 10.63 10.78
N LYS A 26 2.10 10.89 10.68
CA LYS A 26 1.33 10.54 9.49
C LYS A 26 1.85 11.26 8.25
N LYS A 27 2.14 12.56 8.34
CA LYS A 27 2.73 13.32 7.22
C LYS A 27 4.10 12.77 6.80
N GLU A 28 4.95 12.43 7.77
CA GLU A 28 6.26 11.81 7.50
C GLU A 28 6.10 10.45 6.80
N MET A 29 5.18 9.62 7.29
CA MET A 29 4.85 8.33 6.67
C MET A 29 4.32 8.49 5.24
N ASP A 30 3.39 9.43 5.02
CA ASP A 30 2.84 9.72 3.69
C ASP A 30 3.93 10.19 2.70
N THR A 31 4.91 10.95 3.17
CA THR A 31 6.07 11.36 2.36
C THR A 31 6.96 10.17 2.00
N LEU A 32 7.31 9.33 2.99
CA LEU A 32 8.10 8.12 2.76
C LEU A 32 7.38 7.15 1.80
N GLU A 33 6.07 6.99 1.94
CA GLU A 33 5.28 6.15 1.04
C GLU A 33 5.31 6.65 -0.40
N LYS A 34 5.22 7.97 -0.62
CA LYS A 34 5.34 8.57 -1.95
C LYS A 34 6.71 8.33 -2.57
N GLU A 35 7.77 8.52 -1.79
CA GLU A 35 9.15 8.31 -2.24
C GLU A 35 9.39 6.83 -2.58
N ILE A 36 8.98 5.91 -1.70
CA ILE A 36 9.07 4.46 -1.95
C ILE A 36 8.28 4.08 -3.22
N LYS A 37 7.09 4.64 -3.43
CA LYS A 37 6.28 4.35 -4.62
C LYS A 37 6.97 4.82 -5.89
N GLN A 38 7.56 6.01 -5.88
CA GLN A 38 8.32 6.56 -7.00
C GLN A 38 9.53 5.66 -7.33
N LEU A 39 10.34 5.32 -6.33
CA LEU A 39 11.51 4.45 -6.51
C LEU A 39 11.15 3.04 -7.00
N LYS A 40 10.01 2.49 -6.55
CA LYS A 40 9.50 1.20 -7.06
C LYS A 40 9.08 1.28 -8.53
N SER A 41 8.52 2.40 -8.98
CA SER A 41 8.18 2.61 -10.40
C SER A 41 9.42 2.64 -11.29
N GLU A 42 10.46 3.33 -10.85
CA GLU A 42 11.76 3.37 -11.53
C GLU A 42 12.42 1.98 -11.56
N THR A 43 12.39 1.27 -10.44
CA THR A 43 12.91 -0.10 -10.33
C THR A 43 12.14 -1.06 -11.25
N SER A 44 10.81 -0.99 -11.29
CA SER A 44 9.98 -1.78 -12.22
C SER A 44 10.39 -1.53 -13.67
N SER A 45 10.54 -0.27 -14.05
CA SER A 45 10.95 0.14 -15.40
C SER A 45 12.32 -0.44 -15.77
N TYR A 46 13.27 -0.46 -14.83
CA TYR A 46 14.58 -1.07 -15.03
C TYR A 46 14.50 -2.59 -15.17
N MET A 47 13.74 -3.28 -14.31
CA MET A 47 13.57 -4.74 -14.36
C MET A 47 12.93 -5.20 -15.66
N LYS A 48 11.92 -4.46 -16.16
CA LYS A 48 11.32 -4.69 -17.48
C LYS A 48 12.31 -4.55 -18.63
N LYS A 49 13.13 -3.48 -18.63
CA LYS A 49 14.19 -3.29 -19.64
C LYS A 49 15.18 -4.46 -19.66
N ARG A 50 15.47 -5.04 -18.49
CA ARG A 50 16.35 -6.21 -18.34
C ARG A 50 15.65 -7.54 -18.60
N GLN A 51 14.32 -7.56 -18.74
CA GLN A 51 13.49 -8.77 -18.84
C GLN A 51 13.77 -9.78 -17.70
N LYS A 52 14.04 -9.26 -16.49
CA LYS A 52 14.32 -10.09 -15.30
C LYS A 52 13.21 -9.92 -14.28
N ASN A 53 12.79 -11.05 -13.71
CA ASN A 53 11.86 -11.05 -12.57
C ASN A 53 12.61 -10.95 -11.23
N GLU A 54 13.86 -11.41 -11.17
CA GLU A 54 14.69 -11.34 -9.97
C GLU A 54 16.10 -10.83 -10.32
N LEU A 55 16.64 -9.94 -9.50
CA LEU A 55 17.97 -9.40 -9.65
C LEU A 55 18.60 -9.14 -8.28
N THR A 56 19.76 -9.74 -8.03
CA THR A 56 20.55 -9.49 -6.82
C THR A 56 21.68 -8.50 -7.13
N VAL A 57 21.74 -7.39 -6.39
CA VAL A 57 22.77 -6.34 -6.52
C VAL A 57 23.17 -5.87 -5.14
N ALA A 58 24.49 -5.82 -4.87
CA ALA A 58 25.05 -5.25 -3.64
C ALA A 58 24.42 -5.79 -2.33
N GLY A 59 24.13 -7.10 -2.28
CA GLY A 59 23.53 -7.73 -1.10
C GLY A 59 22.02 -7.52 -0.95
N LEU A 60 21.34 -6.94 -1.94
CA LEU A 60 19.89 -6.83 -2.02
C LEU A 60 19.34 -7.65 -3.19
N THR A 61 18.26 -8.38 -2.95
CA THR A 61 17.48 -9.08 -3.97
C THR A 61 16.22 -8.28 -4.29
N VAL A 62 16.10 -7.88 -5.56
CA VAL A 62 14.94 -7.18 -6.11
C VAL A 62 14.09 -8.20 -6.86
N LEU A 63 12.83 -8.33 -6.45
CA LEU A 63 11.81 -9.15 -7.11
C LEU A 63 10.77 -8.24 -7.77
N PHE A 64 10.61 -8.42 -9.07
CA PHE A 64 9.55 -7.83 -9.88
C PHE A 64 8.50 -8.90 -10.19
N THR A 65 7.24 -8.57 -9.93
CA THR A 65 6.11 -9.44 -10.24
C THR A 65 5.03 -8.62 -10.94
N ALA A 66 4.76 -8.96 -12.19
CA ALA A 66 3.56 -8.50 -12.89
C ALA A 66 2.43 -9.50 -12.62
N TYR A 67 1.25 -9.01 -12.25
CA TYR A 67 0.09 -9.85 -12.00
C TYR A 67 -1.19 -9.12 -12.42
N VAL A 68 -2.26 -9.88 -12.62
CA VAL A 68 -3.58 -9.31 -12.92
C VAL A 68 -4.40 -9.34 -11.65
N SER A 69 -4.96 -8.20 -11.27
CA SER A 69 -5.92 -8.10 -10.19
C SER A 69 -7.29 -7.80 -10.79
N PRO A 70 -8.25 -8.75 -10.76
CA PRO A 70 -9.63 -8.43 -11.09
C PRO A 70 -10.16 -7.45 -10.05
N ARG A 71 -10.71 -6.32 -10.51
CA ARG A 71 -11.40 -5.36 -9.66
C ARG A 71 -12.78 -5.08 -10.20
N PHE A 72 -13.71 -4.87 -9.28
CA PHE A 72 -15.08 -4.54 -9.61
C PHE A 72 -15.18 -3.19 -10.32
N ASP A 73 -15.88 -3.20 -11.45
CA ASP A 73 -16.17 -2.04 -12.25
C ASP A 73 -17.55 -1.48 -11.91
N LYS A 74 -17.54 -0.41 -11.10
CA LYS A 74 -18.76 0.24 -10.68
C LYS A 74 -19.48 0.95 -11.84
N ASP A 75 -18.74 1.40 -12.85
CA ASP A 75 -19.32 2.16 -13.96
C ASP A 75 -20.10 1.26 -14.92
N ALA A 76 -19.72 -0.01 -15.01
CA ALA A 76 -20.45 -1.01 -15.79
C ALA A 76 -21.59 -1.69 -14.99
N PHE A 77 -21.58 -1.59 -13.66
CA PHE A 77 -22.53 -2.31 -12.80
C PHE A 77 -23.97 -1.81 -12.92
N ILE A 78 -24.90 -2.73 -13.18
CA ILE A 78 -26.34 -2.46 -13.21
C ILE A 78 -26.97 -3.02 -11.92
N ALA A 79 -27.51 -2.13 -11.08
CA ALA A 79 -28.18 -2.53 -9.85
C ALA A 79 -29.56 -3.16 -10.16
N GLY A 80 -29.84 -4.34 -9.59
CA GLY A 80 -31.13 -5.03 -9.73
C GLY A 80 -31.20 -6.16 -10.76
N GLU A 81 -30.08 -6.55 -11.38
CA GLU A 81 -30.00 -7.79 -12.19
C GLU A 81 -30.26 -9.03 -11.32
N LYS A 82 -30.98 -10.02 -11.87
CA LYS A 82 -31.21 -11.33 -11.24
C LYS A 82 -29.90 -12.14 -11.26
N ASP A 83 -29.62 -12.88 -10.18
CA ASP A 83 -28.35 -13.60 -9.92
C ASP A 83 -27.13 -12.69 -9.67
N GLY A 84 -27.11 -12.05 -8.50
CA GLY A 84 -26.08 -11.09 -8.08
C GLY A 84 -24.63 -11.61 -8.08
N GLU A 85 -24.40 -12.93 -7.94
CA GLU A 85 -23.04 -13.51 -7.93
C GLU A 85 -22.44 -13.65 -9.35
N ALA A 86 -23.20 -14.17 -10.32
CA ALA A 86 -22.79 -14.20 -11.74
C ALA A 86 -22.66 -12.78 -12.31
N THR A 87 -23.54 -11.89 -11.85
CA THR A 87 -23.52 -10.46 -12.17
C THR A 87 -22.23 -9.80 -11.69
N TYR A 88 -21.77 -10.08 -10.47
CA TYR A 88 -20.53 -9.52 -9.93
C TYR A 88 -19.29 -9.90 -10.76
N GLN A 89 -19.17 -11.17 -11.16
CA GLN A 89 -18.05 -11.67 -11.97
C GLN A 89 -17.99 -11.01 -13.36
N LYS A 90 -19.15 -10.77 -13.99
CA LYS A 90 -19.29 -10.05 -15.28
C LYS A 90 -18.70 -8.64 -15.23
N TYR A 91 -18.75 -7.99 -14.07
CA TYR A 91 -18.25 -6.64 -13.87
C TYR A 91 -16.82 -6.59 -13.29
N LEU A 92 -16.10 -7.71 -13.24
CA LEU A 92 -14.68 -7.69 -12.89
C LEU A 92 -13.84 -7.28 -14.11
N LYS A 93 -13.10 -6.18 -13.97
CA LYS A 93 -12.07 -5.76 -14.92
C LYS A 93 -10.72 -6.27 -14.47
N ASN A 94 -10.02 -6.94 -15.37
CA ASN A 94 -8.63 -7.36 -15.18
C ASN A 94 -7.70 -6.16 -15.26
N ILE A 95 -7.15 -5.73 -14.13
CA ILE A 95 -6.20 -4.61 -14.07
C ILE A 95 -4.78 -5.17 -13.98
N PRO A 96 -3.88 -4.82 -14.92
CA PRO A 96 -2.48 -5.18 -14.80
C PRO A 96 -1.86 -4.39 -13.65
N MET A 97 -1.22 -5.11 -12.75
CA MET A 97 -0.59 -4.59 -11.54
C MET A 97 0.86 -5.03 -11.50
N GLU A 98 1.69 -4.20 -10.86
CA GLU A 98 3.11 -4.43 -10.70
C GLU A 98 3.50 -4.33 -9.24
N LYS A 99 4.31 -5.29 -8.80
CA LYS A 99 4.86 -5.31 -7.46
C LYS A 99 6.36 -5.43 -7.52
N VAL A 100 7.03 -4.48 -6.87
CA VAL A 100 8.47 -4.53 -6.61
C VAL A 100 8.69 -4.77 -5.12
N THR A 101 9.46 -5.81 -4.81
CA THR A 101 9.86 -6.16 -3.45
C THR A 101 11.39 -6.17 -3.40
N VAL A 102 11.95 -5.54 -2.38
CA VAL A 102 13.39 -5.56 -2.11
C VAL A 102 13.61 -6.26 -0.78
N ARG A 103 14.54 -7.21 -0.74
CA ARG A 103 14.91 -7.97 0.45
C ARG A 103 16.42 -8.07 0.54
N LEU A 104 16.93 -8.37 1.73
CA LEU A 104 18.34 -8.77 1.86
C LEU A 104 18.56 -10.05 1.06
N ALA A 105 19.68 -10.10 0.32
CA ALA A 105 20.09 -11.29 -0.38
C ALA A 105 20.32 -12.41 0.65
N LYS A 106 19.85 -13.61 0.34
CA LYS A 106 20.16 -14.76 1.18
C LYS A 106 21.66 -15.00 1.06
N THR A 107 22.39 -14.82 2.16
CA THR A 107 23.75 -15.33 2.29
C THR A 107 23.65 -16.85 2.10
N GLN A 108 24.27 -17.40 1.07
CA GLN A 108 24.54 -18.83 1.02
C GLN A 108 25.54 -19.10 2.15
N LEU A 109 25.02 -19.52 3.30
CA LEU A 109 25.78 -20.21 4.35
C LEU A 109 25.94 -21.67 3.92
#